data_AF-A0A8X7V856-F1
#
_entry.id   AF-A0A8X7V856-F1
#
_cell.length_a   1.000
_cell.length_b   1.000
_cell.length_c   1.000
_cell.angle_alpha   90.00
_cell.angle_beta   90.00
_cell.angle_gamma   90.00
#
_symmetry.space_group_name_H-M   'P 1'
#
loop_
_entity.id
_entity.type
_entity.pdbx_description
1 polymer ?
#
loop_
_entity_poly.entity_id
_entity_poly.type
_entity_poly.pdbx_seq_one_letter_code
_entity_poly.pdbx_strand_id
1 'polypeptide(L)'
;MTDMADPYYEEMKQHKRDADWIYAYAYANHCIPKKCTCGGAITVETDERGRNYYICKVFEDDGLHIRHACLDAIEKELDMLKSEYADEVSLRRKLQYEIAQMREEMKELKKLNMDGR
;
A
#
# COMPACT_ATOMS: atom_id res chain seq x y z
N MET A 1 -28.81 37.12 13.82
CA MET A 1 -28.98 36.16 12.71
C MET A 1 -28.27 34.89 13.12
N THR A 2 -29.02 33.90 13.58
CA THR A 2 -28.48 32.58 13.90
C THR A 2 -28.15 31.90 12.59
N ASP A 3 -26.86 31.69 12.35
CA ASP A 3 -26.32 30.89 11.27
C ASP A 3 -26.77 29.44 11.50
N MET A 4 -27.99 29.10 11.06
CA MET A 4 -28.46 27.71 11.09
C MET A 4 -27.69 27.00 9.99
N ALA A 5 -26.67 26.24 10.39
CA ALA A 5 -25.96 25.34 9.51
C ALA A 5 -26.98 24.55 8.68
N ASP A 6 -26.91 24.71 7.36
CA ASP A 6 -27.79 24.03 6.41
C ASP A 6 -27.72 22.51 6.69
N PRO A 7 -28.83 21.87 7.10
CA PRO A 7 -28.86 20.45 7.42
C PRO A 7 -28.33 19.58 6.29
N TYR A 8 -28.54 19.99 5.04
CA TYR A 8 -28.02 19.31 3.85
C TYR A 8 -26.48 19.36 3.79
N TYR A 9 -25.89 20.49 4.17
CA TYR A 9 -24.43 20.67 4.19
C TYR A 9 -23.77 19.86 5.30
N GLU A 10 -24.42 19.71 6.46
CA GLU A 10 -23.92 18.86 7.54
C GLU A 10 -24.03 17.36 7.22
N GLU A 11 -25.12 16.93 6.57
CA GLU A 11 -25.28 15.56 6.07
C GLU A 11 -24.21 15.22 5.03
N MET A 12 -23.97 16.10 4.05
CA MET A 12 -22.93 15.92 3.04
C MET A 12 -21.52 15.88 3.64
N LYS A 13 -21.24 16.69 4.67
CA LYS A 13 -19.96 16.59 5.42
C LYS A 13 -19.84 15.25 6.13
N GLN A 14 -20.91 14.74 6.72
CA GLN A 14 -20.89 13.44 7.39
C GLN A 14 -20.62 12.33 6.39
N HIS A 15 -21.33 12.31 5.26
CA HIS A 15 -21.11 11.32 4.19
C HIS A 15 -19.68 11.33 3.67
N LYS A 16 -19.09 12.52 3.50
CA LYS A 16 -17.68 12.64 3.11
C LYS A 16 -16.74 12.05 4.15
N ARG A 17 -16.96 12.36 5.45
CA ARG A 17 -16.17 11.78 6.54
C ARG A 17 -16.27 10.26 6.54
N ASP A 18 -17.47 9.72 6.39
CA ASP A 18 -17.70 8.28 6.36
C ASP A 18 -17.00 7.62 5.17
N ALA A 19 -17.06 8.24 3.98
CA ALA A 19 -16.38 7.75 2.79
C ALA A 19 -14.85 7.79 2.93
N ASP A 20 -14.27 8.93 3.34
CA ASP A 20 -12.83 9.09 3.57
C ASP A 20 -12.33 8.04 4.58
N TRP A 21 -13.15 7.71 5.57
CA TRP A 21 -12.80 6.76 6.61
C TRP A 21 -12.92 5.29 6.18
N ILE A 22 -13.88 4.95 5.32
CA ILE A 22 -13.97 3.62 4.68
C ILE A 22 -12.72 3.37 3.83
N TYR A 23 -12.25 4.35 3.06
CA TYR A 23 -11.02 4.22 2.30
C TYR A 23 -9.80 4.01 3.21
N ALA A 24 -9.72 4.76 4.31
CA ALA A 24 -8.66 4.58 5.30
C ALA A 24 -8.70 3.19 5.95
N TYR A 25 -9.90 2.67 6.26
CA TYR A 25 -10.07 1.31 6.79
C TYR A 25 -9.65 0.24 5.77
N ALA A 26 -10.09 0.37 4.52
CA ALA A 26 -9.73 -0.56 3.45
C ALA A 26 -8.21 -0.60 3.25
N TYR A 27 -7.55 0.57 3.26
CA TYR A 27 -6.09 0.66 3.16
C TYR A 27 -5.38 0.06 4.38
N ALA A 28 -5.86 0.36 5.59
CA ALA A 28 -5.25 -0.13 6.82
C ALA A 28 -5.34 -1.66 6.96
N ASN A 29 -6.36 -2.29 6.35
CA ASN A 29 -6.54 -3.74 6.30
C ASN A 29 -6.03 -4.39 4.99
N HIS A 30 -5.32 -3.64 4.14
CA HIS A 30 -4.94 -4.13 2.81
C HIS A 30 -3.79 -5.15 2.83
N CYS A 31 -3.02 -5.24 3.92
CA CYS A 31 -1.90 -6.15 4.17
C CYS A 31 -1.72 -6.27 5.71
N ILE A 32 -0.50 -6.49 6.22
CA ILE A 32 -0.24 -6.40 7.66
C ILE A 32 -0.51 -4.95 8.14
N PRO A 33 -1.46 -4.76 9.07
CA PRO A 33 -1.83 -3.44 9.56
C PRO A 33 -0.71 -2.85 10.42
N LYS A 34 -0.30 -1.63 10.11
CA LYS A 34 0.74 -0.90 10.86
C LYS A 34 0.16 0.02 11.94
N LYS A 35 -1.07 0.52 11.72
CA LYS A 35 -1.76 1.45 12.61
C LYS A 35 -3.27 1.33 12.37
N CYS A 36 -4.06 1.48 13.42
CA CYS A 36 -5.52 1.52 13.29
C CYS A 36 -5.98 2.88 12.78
N THR A 37 -7.14 2.93 12.11
CA THR A 37 -7.78 4.18 11.63
C THR A 37 -8.05 5.17 12.77
N CYS A 38 -8.34 4.68 13.98
CA CYS A 38 -8.49 5.48 15.19
C CYS A 38 -7.16 6.07 15.73
N GLY A 39 -6.03 5.66 15.16
CA GLY A 39 -4.70 6.04 15.61
C GLY A 39 -4.06 5.10 16.62
N GLY A 40 -4.81 4.12 17.12
CA GLY A 40 -4.33 3.11 18.07
C GLY A 40 -3.22 2.22 17.50
N ALA A 41 -2.34 1.78 18.39
CA ALA A 41 -1.33 0.78 18.09
C ALA A 41 -1.96 -0.58 17.80
N ILE A 42 -1.27 -1.40 17.01
CA ILE A 42 -1.69 -2.78 16.70
C ILE A 42 -0.95 -3.75 17.62
N THR A 43 -1.68 -4.66 18.23
CA THR A 43 -1.20 -5.80 19.01
C THR A 43 -1.48 -7.10 18.27
N VAL A 44 -0.87 -8.19 18.71
CA VAL A 44 -1.17 -9.54 18.21
C VAL A 44 -1.78 -10.34 19.35
N GLU A 45 -2.95 -10.91 19.09
CA GLU A 45 -3.67 -11.75 20.05
C GLU A 45 -4.07 -13.08 19.41
N THR A 46 -4.18 -14.11 20.24
CA THR A 46 -4.54 -15.46 19.83
C THR A 46 -5.91 -15.81 20.38
N ASP A 47 -6.84 -16.26 19.53
CA ASP A 47 -8.15 -16.73 19.98
C ASP A 47 -8.07 -18.12 20.63
N GLU A 48 -9.16 -18.56 21.27
CA GLU A 48 -9.27 -19.88 21.92
C GLU A 48 -9.01 -21.07 20.99
N ARG A 49 -9.09 -20.85 19.68
CA ARG A 49 -8.85 -21.86 18.64
C ARG A 49 -7.41 -21.80 18.09
N GLY A 50 -6.55 -20.97 18.67
CA GLY A 50 -5.16 -20.80 18.26
C GLY A 50 -4.96 -19.92 17.03
N ARG A 51 -5.98 -19.18 16.58
CA ARG A 51 -5.85 -18.27 15.44
C ARG A 51 -5.32 -16.92 15.90
N ASN A 52 -4.33 -16.40 15.19
CA ASN A 52 -3.70 -15.11 15.49
C ASN A 52 -4.37 -13.98 14.70
N TYR A 53 -4.55 -12.84 15.37
CA TYR A 53 -5.11 -11.63 14.79
C TYR A 53 -4.24 -10.43 15.14
N TYR A 54 -4.08 -9.54 14.17
CA TYR A 54 -3.69 -8.17 14.40
C TYR A 54 -4.91 -7.40 14.93
N ILE A 55 -4.80 -6.85 16.13
CA ILE A 55 -5.93 -6.20 16.83
C ILE A 55 -5.54 -4.78 17.24
N CYS A 56 -6.48 -3.85 17.15
CA CYS A 56 -6.27 -2.52 17.74
C CYS A 56 -6.16 -2.62 19.27
N LYS A 57 -5.18 -1.95 19.88
CA LYS A 57 -5.01 -1.94 21.34
C LYS A 57 -6.25 -1.45 22.12
N VAL A 58 -7.04 -0.56 21.51
CA VAL A 58 -8.28 -0.02 22.07
C VAL A 58 -9.50 -0.56 21.33
N PHE A 59 -9.44 -1.84 20.94
CA PHE A 59 -10.47 -2.47 20.11
C PHE A 59 -11.87 -2.33 20.70
N GLU A 60 -12.78 -1.82 19.88
CA GLU A 60 -14.22 -1.87 20.07
C GLU A 60 -14.81 -2.66 18.90
N ASP A 61 -15.84 -3.47 19.14
CA ASP A 61 -16.52 -4.23 18.07
C ASP A 61 -17.51 -3.32 17.32
N ASP A 62 -16.96 -2.25 16.74
CA ASP A 62 -17.67 -1.19 16.03
C ASP A 62 -17.57 -1.34 14.50
N GLY A 63 -16.80 -2.34 14.03
CA GLY A 63 -16.50 -2.56 12.61
C GLY A 63 -15.44 -1.61 12.05
N LEU A 64 -14.82 -0.79 12.89
CA LEU A 64 -13.93 0.32 12.50
C LEU A 64 -12.53 0.08 13.06
N HIS A 65 -12.46 -0.49 14.25
CA HIS A 65 -11.22 -0.98 14.82
C HIS A 65 -10.74 -2.24 14.10
N ILE A 66 -9.43 -2.28 13.86
CA ILE A 66 -8.80 -3.40 13.18
C ILE A 66 -8.89 -4.65 14.06
N ARG A 67 -9.45 -5.71 13.47
CA ARG A 67 -9.27 -7.10 13.89
C ARG A 67 -9.08 -7.93 12.63
N HIS A 68 -7.84 -8.10 12.21
CA HIS A 68 -7.48 -8.75 10.96
C HIS A 68 -6.71 -10.05 11.21
N ALA A 69 -7.11 -11.15 10.57
CA ALA A 69 -6.45 -12.43 10.72
C ALA A 69 -5.00 -12.33 10.22
N CYS A 70 -4.03 -12.82 11.01
CA CYS A 70 -2.62 -12.69 10.66
C CYS A 70 -2.27 -13.44 9.38
N LEU A 71 -2.86 -14.63 9.16
CA LEU A 71 -2.58 -15.43 7.97
C LEU A 71 -3.03 -14.69 6.70
N ASP A 72 -4.28 -14.23 6.65
CA ASP A 72 -4.82 -13.48 5.52
C ASP A 72 -3.99 -12.22 5.21
N ALA A 73 -3.55 -11.51 6.24
CA ALA A 73 -2.72 -10.32 6.10
C ALA A 73 -1.35 -10.65 5.49
N ILE A 74 -0.70 -11.72 5.94
CA ILE A 74 0.59 -12.19 5.44
C ILE A 74 0.47 -12.71 4.00
N GLU A 75 -0.60 -13.45 3.69
CA GLU A 75 -0.86 -13.96 2.34
C GLU A 75 -1.00 -12.81 1.34
N LYS A 76 -1.78 -11.78 1.67
CA LYS A 76 -1.90 -10.58 0.83
C LYS A 76 -0.58 -9.84 0.67
N GLU A 77 0.18 -9.66 1.75
CA GLU A 77 1.49 -8.99 1.69
C GLU A 77 2.48 -9.78 0.83
N LEU A 78 2.45 -11.10 0.92
CA LEU A 78 3.28 -11.97 0.08
C LEU A 78 2.89 -11.87 -1.40
N ASP A 79 1.61 -11.81 -1.73
CA ASP A 79 1.15 -11.70 -3.12
C ASP A 79 1.48 -10.33 -3.73
N MET A 80 1.36 -9.26 -2.94
CA MET A 80 1.84 -7.93 -3.32
C MET A 80 3.34 -7.93 -3.59
N LEU A 81 4.14 -8.49 -2.67
CA LEU A 81 5.59 -8.57 -2.81
C LEU A 81 6.00 -9.36 -4.07
N LYS A 82 5.29 -10.46 -4.40
CA LYS A 82 5.53 -11.21 -5.64
C LYS A 82 5.26 -10.36 -6.88
N SER A 83 4.19 -9.57 -6.88
CA SER A 83 3.84 -8.67 -7.98
C SER A 83 4.91 -7.60 -8.18
N GLU A 84 5.27 -6.88 -7.11
CA GLU A 84 6.31 -5.85 -7.13
C GLU A 84 7.66 -6.42 -7.59
N TYR A 85 8.01 -7.61 -7.10
CA TYR A 85 9.23 -8.29 -7.53
C TYR A 85 9.22 -8.65 -9.02
N ALA A 86 8.08 -9.09 -9.56
CA ALA A 86 7.95 -9.38 -10.99
C ALA A 86 8.14 -8.11 -11.84
N ASP A 87 7.57 -6.99 -11.40
CA ASP A 87 7.73 -5.69 -12.05
C ASP A 87 9.18 -5.21 -12.02
N GLU A 88 9.85 -5.29 -10.87
CA GLU A 88 11.26 -4.95 -10.72
C GLU A 88 12.17 -5.83 -11.59
N VAL A 89 11.90 -7.14 -11.68
CA VAL A 89 12.63 -8.04 -12.58
C VAL A 89 12.43 -7.64 -14.04
N SER A 90 11.21 -7.28 -14.42
CA SER A 90 10.88 -6.81 -15.78
C SER A 90 11.62 -5.51 -16.11
N LEU A 91 11.58 -4.54 -15.20
CA LEU A 91 12.29 -3.27 -15.34
C LEU A 91 13.81 -3.47 -15.45
N ARG A 92 14.38 -4.28 -14.55
CA ARG A 92 15.81 -4.59 -14.57
C ARG A 92 16.25 -5.20 -15.89
N ARG A 93 15.47 -6.11 -16.48
CA ARG A 93 15.77 -6.70 -17.79
C ARG A 93 15.78 -5.65 -18.91
N LYS A 94 14.81 -4.74 -18.92
CA LYS A 94 14.76 -3.64 -19.89
C LYS A 94 15.98 -2.73 -19.78
N LEU A 95 16.32 -2.31 -18.56
CA LEU A 95 17.50 -1.46 -18.31
C LEU A 95 18.81 -2.17 -18.69
N GLN A 96 18.94 -3.46 -18.41
CA GLN A 96 20.11 -4.24 -18.84
C GLN A 96 20.26 -4.29 -20.36
N TYR A 97 19.15 -4.40 -21.09
CA TYR A 97 19.13 -4.36 -22.54
C TYR A 97 19.54 -2.99 -23.09
N GLU A 98 18.95 -1.92 -22.58
CA GLU A 98 19.28 -0.54 -22.98
C GLU A 98 20.76 -0.20 -22.70
N ILE A 99 21.28 -0.58 -21.53
CA ILE A 99 22.70 -0.41 -21.20
C ILE A 99 23.61 -1.17 -22.19
N ALA A 100 23.21 -2.37 -22.61
CA ALA A 100 23.97 -3.15 -23.59
C ALA A 100 23.99 -2.46 -24.96
N GLN A 101 22.85 -1.93 -25.42
CA GLN A 101 22.77 -1.17 -26.67
C GLN A 101 23.64 0.10 -26.62
N MET A 102 23.50 0.91 -25.57
CA MET A 102 24.30 2.12 -25.39
C MET A 102 25.80 1.83 -25.37
N ARG A 103 26.20 0.72 -24.75
CA ARG A 103 27.61 0.30 -24.74
C ARG A 103 28.12 -0.02 -26.14
N GLU A 104 27.29 -0.61 -26.99
CA GLU A 104 27.66 -0.91 -28.37
C GLU A 104 27.74 0.34 -29.23
N GLU A 105 26.73 1.22 -29.15
CA GLU A 105 26.73 2.52 -29.83
C GLU A 105 27.97 3.36 -29.45
N MET A 106 28.33 3.38 -28.17
CA MET A 106 29.55 4.06 -27.72
C MET A 106 30.83 3.44 -28.27
N LYS A 107 30.89 2.13 -28.52
CA LYS A 107 32.05 1.51 -29.17
C LYS A 107 32.14 1.92 -30.63
N GLU A 108 31.02 1.90 -31.35
CA GLU A 108 30.99 2.27 -32.76
C GLU A 108 31.34 3.75 -32.96
N LEU A 109 30.80 4.65 -32.14
CA LEU A 109 31.18 6.06 -32.14
C LEU A 109 32.67 6.28 -31.86
N LYS A 110 33.26 5.49 -30.95
CA LYS A 110 34.70 5.55 -30.67
C LYS A 110 35.54 5.10 -31.86
N LYS A 111 35.14 4.04 -32.57
CA LYS A 111 35.83 3.58 -33.80
C LYS A 111 35.80 4.66 -34.87
N LEU A 112 34.61 5.21 -35.17
CA LEU A 112 34.45 6.28 -36.17
C LEU A 112 35.32 7.51 -35.85
N ASN A 113 35.43 7.90 -34.58
CA ASN A 113 36.30 9.02 -34.17
C ASN A 113 37.81 8.70 -34.28
N MET A 114 38.20 7.43 -34.19
CA MET A 114 39.60 7.01 -34.35
C MET A 114 39.98 6.91 -35.83
N ASP A 115 39.07 6.45 -36.68
CA ASP A 115 39.29 6.25 -38.12
C ASP A 115 39.16 7.55 -38.93
N GLY A 116 38.51 8.58 -38.38
CA GLY A 116 38.38 9.91 -38.98
C GLY A 116 39.55 10.87 -38.70
N ARG A 117 40.67 10.39 -38.15
CA ARG A 117 41.90 11.15 -37.88
C ARG A 117 43.05 10.75 -38.80
#